data_AF-A0A7V9RMM0-F1
#
_entry.id   AF-A0A7V9RMM0-F1
#
_cell.length_a   1.000
_cell.length_b   1.000
_cell.length_c   1.000
_cell.angle_alpha   90.00
_cell.angle_beta   90.00
_cell.angle_gamma   90.00
#
_symmetry.space_group_name_H-M   'P 1'
#
loop_
_entity.id
_entity.type
_entity.pdbx_description
1 polymer ?
#
loop_
_entity_poly.entity_id
_entity_poly.type
_entity_poly.pdbx_seq_one_letter_code
_entity_poly.pdbx_strand_id
1 'polypeptide(L)'
;MWRSRSLVSSTRSPAGRRCEPVTDRLTRLWTPHRMAYVTGDEAGGEQTPDVSCPFCLIPEGDDAKSLVLRRGDLAYAVLNLHPYNPGHLMVLPYRHVAGYEDLSAAECAEIAALTQQALRTVQAVSNPHAFNVGLNLGGVAGGSLADHLHQHVVPRWSGDANFITVVAGVKIIPQLLADTRELLVDHWVAGDQPGAGS
;
A
#
# COMPACT_ATOMS: atom_id res chain seq x y z
N MET A 1 2.90 -55.38 -45.21
CA MET A 1 1.45 -55.45 -45.48
C MET A 1 0.71 -55.17 -44.17
N TRP A 2 -0.54 -54.73 -44.23
CA TRP A 2 -1.35 -54.16 -43.12
C TRP A 2 -1.09 -52.68 -42.78
N ARG A 3 -2.19 -51.97 -42.50
CA ARG A 3 -2.35 -50.51 -42.38
C ARG A 3 -3.20 -50.21 -41.14
N SER A 4 -3.19 -48.94 -40.73
CA SER A 4 -4.28 -48.27 -39.96
C SER A 4 -4.36 -48.66 -38.47
N ARG A 5 -4.80 -47.79 -37.54
CA ARG A 5 -5.58 -46.53 -37.65
C ARG A 5 -5.04 -45.43 -36.73
N SER A 6 -5.30 -44.18 -37.09
CA SER A 6 -5.21 -43.02 -36.18
C SER A 6 -6.31 -43.05 -35.11
N LEU A 7 -5.98 -42.62 -33.90
CA LEU A 7 -6.93 -42.00 -32.96
C LEU A 7 -6.28 -40.74 -32.36
N VAL A 8 -6.52 -39.60 -32.99
CA VAL A 8 -6.26 -38.29 -32.37
C VAL A 8 -7.35 -38.09 -31.32
N SER A 9 -7.00 -38.20 -30.03
CA SER A 9 -7.94 -37.93 -28.95
C SER A 9 -8.18 -36.42 -28.83
N SER A 10 -9.26 -35.95 -29.46
CA SER A 10 -9.74 -34.58 -29.31
C SER A 10 -10.47 -34.42 -27.97
N THR A 11 -9.71 -34.08 -26.91
CA THR A 11 -10.31 -33.57 -25.67
C THR A 11 -10.66 -32.09 -25.87
N ARG A 12 -11.91 -31.83 -26.26
CA ARG A 12 -12.47 -30.47 -26.24
C ARG A 12 -12.46 -29.94 -24.80
N SER A 13 -11.62 -28.96 -24.51
CA SER A 13 -11.72 -28.19 -23.27
C SER A 13 -13.04 -27.40 -23.31
N PRO A 14 -13.85 -27.40 -22.23
CA PRO A 14 -15.14 -26.70 -22.22
C PRO A 14 -14.96 -25.18 -22.29
N ALA A 15 -15.98 -24.50 -22.79
CA ALA A 15 -15.93 -23.09 -23.17
C ALA A 15 -15.41 -22.17 -22.06
N GLY A 16 -14.55 -21.22 -22.44
CA GLY A 16 -13.92 -20.29 -21.52
C GLY A 16 -14.93 -19.40 -20.81
N ARG A 17 -14.80 -19.30 -19.48
CA ARG A 17 -15.20 -18.08 -18.77
C ARG A 17 -14.37 -16.95 -19.35
N ARG A 18 -15.03 -15.98 -20.01
CA ARG A 18 -14.40 -14.68 -20.24
C ARG A 18 -14.23 -14.07 -18.86
N CYS A 19 -12.99 -13.85 -18.41
CA CYS A 19 -12.78 -12.79 -17.45
C CYS A 19 -13.23 -11.51 -18.16
N GLU A 20 -14.25 -10.85 -17.61
CA GLU A 20 -14.48 -9.46 -17.97
C GLU A 20 -13.19 -8.67 -17.63
N PRO A 21 -12.80 -7.68 -18.43
CA PRO A 21 -11.65 -6.86 -18.11
C PRO A 21 -11.98 -6.09 -16.83
N VAL A 22 -11.46 -6.56 -15.69
CA VAL A 22 -11.55 -5.84 -14.42
C VAL A 22 -10.90 -4.48 -14.65
N THR A 23 -11.70 -3.43 -14.57
CA THR A 23 -11.27 -2.07 -14.92
C THR A 23 -10.35 -1.57 -13.82
N ASP A 24 -9.05 -1.70 -14.06
CA ASP A 24 -8.03 -1.02 -13.28
C ASP A 24 -8.27 0.50 -13.36
N ARG A 25 -8.61 1.11 -12.23
CA ARG A 25 -8.85 2.55 -12.14
C ARG A 25 -7.61 3.36 -11.74
N LEU A 26 -6.45 2.71 -11.55
CA LEU A 26 -5.20 3.38 -11.22
C LEU A 26 -4.30 3.50 -12.46
N THR A 27 -4.02 4.73 -12.91
CA THR A 27 -3.22 4.94 -14.13
C THR A 27 -1.74 4.60 -13.89
N ARG A 28 -1.18 3.70 -14.71
CA ARG A 28 0.20 3.20 -14.58
C ARG A 28 1.07 3.67 -15.73
N LEU A 29 2.01 4.57 -15.44
CA LEU A 29 3.14 4.90 -16.33
C LEU A 29 4.46 4.65 -15.59
N TRP A 30 5.50 4.33 -16.35
CA TRP A 30 6.68 3.62 -15.85
C TRP A 30 7.96 4.42 -15.90
N THR A 31 8.64 4.45 -14.75
CA THR A 31 9.92 5.13 -14.46
C THR A 31 10.25 4.83 -12.93
N PRO A 32 11.49 4.78 -12.37
CA PRO A 32 11.82 4.67 -10.91
C PRO A 32 12.49 5.92 -10.17
N HIS A 33 11.82 6.64 -9.24
CA HIS A 33 12.33 7.76 -8.39
C HIS A 33 12.61 7.24 -6.97
N ARG A 34 13.74 7.64 -6.40
CA ARG A 34 14.02 7.53 -4.96
C ARG A 34 14.90 8.69 -4.54
N MET A 35 14.33 9.66 -3.82
CA MET A 35 15.13 10.53 -2.95
C MET A 35 14.96 10.02 -1.52
N ALA A 36 16.07 9.72 -0.86
CA ALA A 36 16.06 9.51 0.58
C ALA A 36 15.81 10.85 1.26
N TYR A 37 15.13 10.84 2.42
CA TYR A 37 15.07 11.99 3.32
C TYR A 37 16.46 12.23 3.91
N VAL A 38 17.30 12.98 3.19
CA VAL A 38 18.55 13.56 3.71
C VAL A 38 18.25 15.00 4.10
N THR A 39 17.51 15.16 5.19
CA THR A 39 17.73 16.29 6.09
C THR A 39 18.86 15.88 7.01
N GLY A 40 20.00 16.56 6.92
CA GLY A 40 21.08 16.35 7.87
C GLY A 40 20.64 16.79 9.26
N ASP A 41 20.86 15.94 10.25
CA ASP A 41 21.95 16.18 11.20
C ASP A 41 22.32 14.88 11.95
N GLU A 42 23.62 14.70 12.16
CA GLU A 42 24.20 13.58 12.90
C GLU A 42 24.14 13.87 14.41
N ALA A 43 23.25 13.21 15.17
CA ALA A 43 23.42 13.06 16.62
C ALA A 43 22.52 11.96 17.20
N GLY A 44 23.11 11.03 17.95
CA GLY A 44 22.36 10.20 18.88
C GLY A 44 21.99 11.00 20.13
N GLY A 45 20.70 11.13 20.41
CA GLY A 45 20.17 11.77 21.62
C GLY A 45 18.66 11.58 21.70
N GLU A 46 18.11 11.47 22.91
CA GLU A 46 16.66 11.41 23.13
C GLU A 46 15.99 12.67 22.57
N GLN A 47 15.21 12.51 21.50
CA GLN A 47 14.45 13.62 20.93
C GLN A 47 13.20 13.85 21.79
N THR A 48 13.06 15.06 22.31
CA THR A 48 11.83 15.49 22.96
C THR A 48 10.67 15.42 21.97
N PRO A 49 9.47 15.01 22.40
CA PRO A 49 8.31 15.05 21.51
C PRO A 49 7.97 16.49 21.09
N ASP A 50 7.16 16.59 20.04
CA ASP A 50 6.24 17.71 19.78
C ASP A 50 6.69 18.92 18.91
N VAL A 51 7.66 18.77 17.98
CA VAL A 51 7.90 19.82 16.95
C VAL A 51 8.22 19.34 15.52
N SER A 52 8.69 18.10 15.29
CA SER A 52 9.25 17.69 13.98
C SER A 52 8.55 16.53 13.26
N CYS A 53 7.70 15.73 13.91
CA CYS A 53 7.17 14.51 13.31
C CYS A 53 6.03 14.79 12.31
N PRO A 54 6.17 14.46 11.01
CA PRO A 54 5.12 14.72 10.01
C PRO A 54 3.83 13.94 10.29
N PHE A 55 3.95 12.76 10.89
CA PHE A 55 2.83 11.88 11.22
C PHE A 55 1.98 12.37 12.40
N CYS A 56 2.55 13.14 13.33
CA CYS A 56 1.76 13.82 14.36
C CYS A 56 0.95 15.00 13.80
N LEU A 57 1.50 15.71 12.80
CA LEU A 57 0.87 16.88 12.19
C LEU A 57 -0.22 16.54 11.14
N ILE A 58 -0.08 15.40 10.44
CA ILE A 58 -1.04 14.95 9.42
C ILE A 58 -2.49 14.89 9.95
N PRO A 59 -2.77 14.30 11.13
CA PRO A 59 -4.08 14.27 11.77
C PRO A 59 -4.66 15.65 12.15
N GLU A 60 -3.84 16.66 12.41
CA GLU A 60 -4.30 18.01 12.76
C GLU A 60 -4.74 18.81 11.52
N GLY A 61 -4.19 18.45 10.36
CA GLY A 61 -4.48 19.08 9.08
C GLY A 61 -5.79 18.62 8.42
N ASP A 62 -6.10 19.29 7.31
CA ASP A 62 -7.17 18.92 6.39
C ASP A 62 -6.85 17.60 5.65
N ASP A 63 -7.81 16.67 5.62
CA ASP A 63 -7.60 15.33 5.07
C ASP A 63 -7.23 15.32 3.59
N ALA A 64 -7.69 16.30 2.79
CA ALA A 64 -7.36 16.37 1.37
C ALA A 64 -5.92 16.83 1.15
N LYS A 65 -5.45 17.81 1.92
CA LYS A 65 -4.06 18.29 1.88
C LYS A 65 -3.08 17.27 2.45
N SER A 66 -3.46 16.61 3.54
CA SER A 66 -2.63 15.60 4.23
C SER A 66 -2.73 14.19 3.63
N LEU A 67 -3.50 14.00 2.56
CA LEU A 67 -3.75 12.72 1.87
C LEU A 67 -4.32 11.60 2.77
N VAL A 68 -5.05 11.97 3.83
CA VAL A 68 -5.70 11.03 4.74
C VAL A 68 -6.84 10.34 4.01
N LEU A 69 -6.85 9.00 4.10
CA LEU A 69 -7.85 8.10 3.51
C LEU A 69 -8.94 7.73 4.51
N ARG A 70 -8.54 7.43 5.75
CA ARG A 70 -9.47 7.02 6.81
C ARG A 70 -8.93 7.36 8.18
N ARG A 71 -9.81 7.89 9.03
CA ARG A 71 -9.60 8.06 10.47
C ARG A 71 -10.32 6.94 11.24
N GLY A 72 -9.64 6.38 12.23
CA GLY A 72 -10.18 5.52 13.28
C GLY A 72 -10.17 6.25 14.62
N ASP A 73 -10.19 5.50 15.73
CA ASP A 73 -10.20 6.05 17.09
C ASP A 73 -8.76 6.22 17.66
N LEU A 74 -7.87 5.29 17.35
CA LEU A 74 -6.47 5.21 17.82
C LEU A 74 -5.45 5.21 16.67
N ALA A 75 -5.87 4.86 15.46
CA ALA A 75 -5.05 4.79 14.26
C ALA A 75 -5.73 5.39 13.01
N TYR A 76 -4.94 5.66 11.97
CA TYR A 76 -5.44 6.19 10.71
C TYR A 76 -4.67 5.63 9.50
N ALA A 77 -5.27 5.80 8.31
CA ALA A 77 -4.70 5.42 7.02
C ALA A 77 -4.48 6.65 6.14
N VAL A 78 -3.32 6.72 5.48
CA VAL A 78 -2.86 7.86 4.67
C VAL A 78 -2.12 7.38 3.42
N LEU A 79 -2.22 8.06 2.28
CA LEU A 79 -1.36 7.74 1.14
C LEU A 79 0.09 8.10 1.43
N ASN A 80 1.02 7.33 0.88
CA ASN A 80 2.43 7.72 0.90
C ASN A 80 2.69 8.80 -0.16
N LEU A 81 3.31 9.92 0.24
CA LEU A 81 3.70 11.03 -0.66
C LEU A 81 4.70 10.60 -1.76
N HIS A 82 5.44 9.51 -1.53
CA HIS A 82 6.36 8.90 -2.47
C HIS A 82 5.99 7.40 -2.69
N PRO A 83 4.92 7.11 -3.46
CA PRO A 83 4.39 5.77 -3.62
C PRO A 83 5.37 4.83 -4.36
N TYR A 84 5.57 3.59 -3.85
CA TYR A 84 6.24 2.54 -4.63
C TYR A 84 5.43 2.16 -5.87
N ASN A 85 4.10 2.09 -5.72
CA ASN A 85 3.11 1.89 -6.78
C ASN A 85 1.88 2.79 -6.48
N PRO A 86 1.03 3.10 -7.48
CA PRO A 86 -0.27 3.72 -7.24
C PRO A 86 -1.06 2.95 -6.17
N GLY A 87 -1.66 3.66 -5.22
CA GLY A 87 -2.35 3.04 -4.08
C GLY A 87 -1.44 2.57 -2.93
N HIS A 88 -0.14 2.85 -2.95
CA HIS A 88 0.72 2.66 -1.76
C HIS A 88 0.27 3.63 -0.64
N LEU A 89 -0.19 3.04 0.45
CA LEU A 89 -0.66 3.73 1.65
C LEU A 89 0.08 3.22 2.90
N MET A 90 -0.11 3.93 4.00
CA MET A 90 0.42 3.60 5.32
C MET A 90 -0.71 3.60 6.34
N VAL A 91 -0.63 2.69 7.31
CA VAL A 91 -1.52 2.63 8.48
C VAL A 91 -0.67 2.80 9.73
N LEU A 92 -1.05 3.72 10.62
CA LEU A 92 -0.23 4.11 11.76
C LEU A 92 -1.07 4.62 12.94
N PRO A 93 -0.60 4.49 14.19
CA PRO A 93 -1.28 5.05 15.36
C PRO A 93 -1.20 6.58 15.37
N TYR A 94 -2.15 7.23 16.04
CA TYR A 94 -2.08 8.65 16.36
C TYR A 94 -0.97 8.96 17.38
N ARG A 95 -0.79 8.07 18.36
CA ARG A 95 0.27 8.18 19.36
C ARG A 95 1.64 8.04 18.68
N HIS A 96 2.55 8.96 18.97
CA HIS A 96 3.94 8.86 18.56
C HIS A 96 4.62 7.70 19.30
N VAL A 97 4.97 6.65 18.56
CA VAL A 97 5.62 5.44 19.10
C VAL A 97 6.46 4.79 18.00
N ALA A 98 7.70 4.40 18.29
CA ALA A 98 8.61 3.79 17.33
C ALA A 98 8.48 2.25 17.29
N GLY A 99 8.42 1.62 18.47
CA GLY A 99 8.33 0.17 18.62
C GLY A 99 6.96 -0.39 18.23
N TYR A 100 6.96 -1.57 17.63
CA TYR A 100 5.73 -2.35 17.42
C TYR A 100 5.31 -3.05 18.73
N GLU A 101 6.30 -3.41 19.55
CA GLU A 101 6.17 -3.94 20.90
C GLU A 101 5.55 -2.96 21.91
N ASP A 102 5.66 -1.66 21.66
CA ASP A 102 5.16 -0.58 22.51
C ASP A 102 3.69 -0.21 22.20
N LEU A 103 3.06 -0.88 21.23
CA LEU A 103 1.64 -0.72 20.94
C LEU A 103 0.76 -1.38 22.01
N SER A 104 -0.30 -0.68 22.41
CA SER A 104 -1.38 -1.30 23.16
C SER A 104 -2.12 -2.33 22.29
N ALA A 105 -2.75 -3.31 22.95
CA ALA A 105 -3.57 -4.31 22.25
C ALA A 105 -4.71 -3.69 21.41
N ALA A 106 -5.22 -2.52 21.81
CA ALA A 106 -6.25 -1.79 21.09
C ALA A 106 -5.69 -1.12 19.81
N GLU A 107 -4.54 -0.45 19.88
CA GLU A 107 -3.86 0.11 18.70
C GLU A 107 -3.48 -1.00 17.71
N CYS A 108 -2.92 -2.13 18.19
CA CYS A 108 -2.64 -3.31 17.36
C CYS A 108 -3.90 -3.82 16.63
N ALA A 109 -5.03 -3.94 17.34
CA ALA A 109 -6.28 -4.44 16.77
C ALA A 109 -6.83 -3.48 15.71
N GLU A 110 -6.79 -2.16 15.95
CA GLU A 110 -7.30 -1.19 14.98
C GLU A 110 -6.37 -1.03 13.76
N ILE A 111 -5.05 -1.02 13.94
CA ILE A 111 -4.08 -1.03 12.83
C ILE A 111 -4.34 -2.25 11.95
N ALA A 112 -4.51 -3.45 12.55
CA ALA A 112 -4.84 -4.66 11.80
C ALA A 112 -6.20 -4.58 11.09
N ALA A 113 -7.21 -3.94 11.69
CA ALA A 113 -8.52 -3.73 11.07
C ALA A 113 -8.46 -2.74 9.90
N LEU A 114 -7.77 -1.61 10.05
CA LEU A 114 -7.57 -0.61 9.00
C LEU A 114 -6.75 -1.17 7.84
N THR A 115 -5.71 -1.97 8.10
CA THR A 115 -4.95 -2.67 7.05
C THR A 115 -5.83 -3.65 6.27
N GLN A 116 -6.72 -4.40 6.93
CA GLN A 116 -7.68 -5.26 6.21
C GLN A 116 -8.66 -4.47 5.34
N GLN A 117 -9.17 -3.34 5.84
CA GLN A 117 -10.04 -2.44 5.06
C GLN A 117 -9.29 -1.85 3.86
N ALA A 118 -8.04 -1.44 4.04
CA ALA A 118 -7.17 -0.93 2.98
C ALA A 118 -6.93 -1.97 1.88
N LEU A 119 -6.57 -3.21 2.26
CA LEU A 119 -6.39 -4.33 1.32
C LEU A 119 -7.67 -4.59 0.50
N ARG A 120 -8.85 -4.66 1.16
CA ARG A 120 -10.14 -4.83 0.47
C ARG A 120 -10.47 -3.67 -0.47
N THR A 121 -10.24 -2.44 -0.03
CA THR A 121 -10.50 -1.21 -0.80
C THR A 121 -9.62 -1.16 -2.05
N VAL A 122 -8.31 -1.35 -1.91
CA VAL A 122 -7.38 -1.36 -3.05
C VAL A 122 -7.66 -2.55 -3.98
N GLN A 123 -8.06 -3.71 -3.45
CA GLN A 123 -8.48 -4.85 -4.28
C GLN A 123 -9.68 -4.50 -5.17
N ALA A 124 -10.72 -3.89 -4.60
CA ALA A 124 -11.93 -3.49 -5.33
C ALA A 124 -11.68 -2.39 -6.37
N VAL A 125 -10.72 -1.49 -6.12
CA VAL A 125 -10.46 -0.33 -6.99
C VAL A 125 -9.50 -0.63 -8.15
N SER A 126 -8.48 -1.47 -7.96
CA SER A 126 -7.38 -1.64 -8.95
C SER A 126 -6.96 -3.08 -9.22
N ASN A 127 -7.55 -4.05 -8.52
CA ASN A 127 -7.32 -5.48 -8.68
C ASN A 127 -5.81 -5.86 -8.80
N PRO A 128 -4.98 -5.58 -7.78
CA PRO A 128 -3.63 -6.12 -7.65
C PRO A 128 -3.62 -7.64 -7.66
N HIS A 129 -2.50 -8.18 -8.12
CA HIS A 129 -2.24 -9.63 -8.12
C HIS A 129 -1.71 -10.10 -6.76
N ALA A 130 -1.10 -9.19 -5.99
CA ALA A 130 -0.57 -9.43 -4.65
C ALA A 130 -0.40 -8.11 -3.89
N PHE A 131 -0.03 -8.19 -2.61
CA PHE A 131 0.38 -7.04 -1.80
C PHE A 131 1.70 -7.33 -1.08
N ASN A 132 2.45 -6.27 -0.76
CA ASN A 132 3.38 -6.30 0.36
C ASN A 132 2.78 -5.51 1.52
N VAL A 133 2.75 -6.12 2.70
CA VAL A 133 2.42 -5.45 3.95
C VAL A 133 3.63 -5.60 4.87
N GLY A 134 4.10 -4.52 5.47
CA GLY A 134 5.35 -4.57 6.24
C GLY A 134 5.64 -3.31 7.05
N LEU A 135 6.59 -3.46 7.98
CA LEU A 135 7.07 -2.45 8.91
C LEU A 135 8.60 -2.37 8.78
N ASN A 136 9.14 -1.17 8.90
CA ASN A 136 10.59 -0.93 8.97
C ASN A 136 10.90 -0.39 10.37
N LEU A 137 11.46 -1.22 11.26
CA LEU A 137 11.65 -0.89 12.67
C LEU A 137 13.09 -0.45 12.97
N GLY A 138 13.24 0.67 13.66
CA GLY A 138 14.54 1.27 14.00
C GLY A 138 15.21 1.98 12.80
N GLY A 139 16.06 2.98 13.12
CA GLY A 139 16.64 3.89 12.11
C GLY A 139 17.43 3.21 10.99
N VAL A 140 18.04 2.05 11.22
CA VAL A 140 18.77 1.28 10.18
C VAL A 140 17.82 0.70 9.12
N ALA A 141 16.59 0.35 9.49
CA ALA A 141 15.60 -0.21 8.55
C ALA A 141 14.68 0.87 7.97
N GLY A 142 14.21 1.82 8.80
CA GLY A 142 13.21 2.83 8.42
C GLY A 142 13.78 4.21 8.04
N GLY A 143 15.07 4.48 8.30
CA GLY A 143 15.64 5.82 8.15
C GLY A 143 15.07 6.82 9.17
N SER A 144 15.06 8.10 8.82
CA SER A 144 14.66 9.23 9.67
C SER A 144 13.16 9.31 10.02
N LEU A 145 12.34 8.38 9.53
CA LEU A 145 10.91 8.27 9.85
C LEU A 145 10.60 7.07 10.76
N ALA A 146 11.62 6.33 11.21
CA ALA A 146 11.45 5.13 12.04
C ALA A 146 10.91 5.41 13.45
N ASP A 147 10.99 6.66 13.93
CA ASP A 147 10.60 7.04 15.29
C ASP A 147 9.06 7.10 15.49
N HIS A 148 8.29 7.07 14.39
CA HIS A 148 6.84 6.87 14.41
C HIS A 148 6.47 5.70 13.49
N LEU A 149 6.05 4.60 14.11
CA LEU A 149 5.65 3.35 13.49
C LEU A 149 4.61 3.56 12.38
N HIS A 150 4.90 3.06 11.17
CA HIS A 150 3.96 3.10 10.05
C HIS A 150 4.01 1.82 9.21
N GLN A 151 2.88 1.12 9.12
CA GLN A 151 2.75 -0.11 8.34
C GLN A 151 2.44 0.23 6.88
N HIS A 152 3.37 -0.10 5.98
CA HIS A 152 3.18 0.04 4.55
C HIS A 152 2.20 -1.01 4.02
N VAL A 153 1.31 -0.61 3.12
CA VAL A 153 0.48 -1.48 2.28
C VAL A 153 0.74 -1.10 0.81
N VAL A 154 1.45 -1.97 0.09
CA VAL A 154 1.90 -1.74 -1.30
C VAL A 154 1.19 -2.74 -2.23
N PRO A 155 0.28 -2.30 -3.12
CA PRO A 155 -0.31 -3.17 -4.13
C PRO A 155 0.70 -3.53 -5.22
N ARG A 156 0.67 -4.79 -5.68
CA ARG A 156 1.64 -5.39 -6.60
C ARG A 156 0.98 -6.06 -7.81
N TRP A 157 1.66 -6.02 -8.95
CA TRP A 157 1.23 -6.68 -10.19
C TRP A 157 2.34 -7.52 -10.81
N SER A 158 1.96 -8.56 -11.57
CA SER A 158 2.94 -9.36 -12.30
C SER A 158 3.67 -8.49 -13.33
N GLY A 159 5.00 -8.50 -13.29
CA GLY A 159 5.83 -7.65 -14.14
C GLY A 159 6.05 -6.22 -13.62
N ASP A 160 5.56 -5.87 -12.42
CA ASP A 160 6.00 -4.64 -11.76
C ASP A 160 7.43 -4.80 -11.19
N ALA A 161 8.16 -3.69 -11.15
CA ALA A 161 9.50 -3.65 -10.61
C ALA A 161 9.48 -3.96 -9.10
N ASN A 162 9.98 -5.14 -8.75
CA ASN A 162 10.46 -5.40 -7.39
C ASN A 162 11.69 -4.53 -7.07
N PHE A 163 12.13 -4.59 -5.81
CA PHE A 163 13.26 -3.91 -5.15
C PHE A 163 14.62 -3.85 -5.91
N ILE A 164 14.74 -4.45 -7.11
CA ILE A 164 15.98 -4.74 -7.82
C ILE A 164 16.11 -4.06 -9.20
N THR A 165 15.13 -3.29 -9.68
CA THR A 165 15.25 -2.54 -10.95
C THR A 165 16.04 -1.23 -10.78
N VAL A 166 17.31 -1.35 -10.38
CA VAL A 166 18.26 -0.25 -10.11
C VAL A 166 18.96 0.21 -11.41
N VAL A 167 18.20 0.38 -12.49
CA VAL A 167 18.70 0.94 -13.75
C VAL A 167 17.64 1.94 -14.28
N ALA A 168 18.05 3.20 -14.46
CA ALA A 168 17.28 4.33 -15.04
C ALA A 168 16.35 5.22 -14.14
N GLY A 169 16.69 5.45 -12.87
CA GLY A 169 16.78 6.79 -12.24
C GLY A 169 15.64 7.84 -12.06
N VAL A 170 14.43 7.77 -12.65
CA VAL A 170 13.33 8.79 -12.46
C VAL A 170 11.96 8.09 -12.42
N LYS A 171 10.92 8.37 -11.57
CA LYS A 171 9.51 7.78 -11.55
C LYS A 171 8.37 8.77 -11.77
N ILE A 172 7.76 8.70 -12.95
CA ILE A 172 6.55 9.45 -13.24
C ILE A 172 5.33 8.60 -12.83
N ILE A 173 4.72 8.94 -11.70
CA ILE A 173 3.38 8.46 -11.32
C ILE A 173 2.37 9.39 -12.00
N PRO A 174 1.55 8.90 -12.95
CA PRO A 174 0.76 9.78 -13.81
C PRO A 174 -0.60 10.17 -13.24
N GLN A 175 -1.03 9.52 -12.16
CA GLN A 175 -2.23 9.87 -11.42
C GLN A 175 -1.84 10.81 -10.27
N LEU A 176 -2.57 11.92 -10.12
CA LEU A 176 -2.35 12.81 -8.99
C LEU A 176 -2.67 12.06 -7.68
N LEU A 177 -1.91 12.37 -6.63
CA LEU A 177 -2.18 11.79 -5.31
C LEU A 177 -3.55 12.21 -4.78
N ALA A 178 -4.05 13.38 -5.18
CA ALA A 178 -5.42 13.84 -4.93
C ALA A 178 -6.45 12.89 -5.56
N ASP A 179 -6.41 12.67 -6.89
CA ASP A 179 -7.33 11.76 -7.58
C ASP A 179 -7.27 10.32 -7.02
N THR A 180 -6.07 9.87 -6.64
CA THR A 180 -5.86 8.56 -6.00
C THR A 180 -6.52 8.50 -4.62
N ARG A 181 -6.40 9.59 -3.84
CA ARG A 181 -7.01 9.72 -2.52
C ARG A 181 -8.54 9.71 -2.63
N GLU A 182 -9.11 10.58 -3.47
CA GLU A 182 -10.56 10.69 -3.66
C GLU A 182 -11.15 9.33 -4.08
N LEU A 183 -10.57 8.68 -5.09
CA LEU A 183 -10.99 7.36 -5.54
C LEU A 183 -10.99 6.29 -4.43
N LEU A 184 -9.98 6.29 -3.54
CA LEU A 184 -9.88 5.33 -2.43
C LEU A 184 -10.78 5.68 -1.24
N VAL A 185 -11.02 6.98 -0.98
CA VAL A 185 -11.97 7.45 0.04
C VAL A 185 -13.39 7.06 -0.35
N ASP A 186 -13.79 7.33 -1.61
CA ASP A 186 -15.12 7.05 -2.14
C ASP A 186 -15.49 5.54 -2.11
N HIS A 187 -14.48 4.67 -2.18
CA HIS A 187 -14.66 3.21 -2.22
C HIS A 187 -14.21 2.52 -0.93
N TRP A 188 -13.98 3.26 0.17
CA TRP A 188 -13.42 2.70 1.40
C TRP A 188 -14.34 1.65 2.05
N VAL A 189 -13.89 0.40 2.06
CA VAL A 189 -14.66 -0.75 2.58
C VAL A 189 -14.61 -0.79 4.10
N ALA A 190 -15.51 -0.05 4.75
CA ALA A 190 -15.68 -0.09 6.20
C ALA A 190 -16.31 -1.42 6.67
N GLY A 191 -15.75 -2.01 7.73
CA GLY A 191 -16.26 -3.23 8.35
C GLY A 191 -15.87 -4.52 7.63
N ASP A 192 -16.33 -5.65 8.18
CA ASP A 192 -16.00 -6.99 7.70
C ASP A 192 -17.05 -7.46 6.69
N GLN A 193 -16.83 -7.12 5.42
CA GLN A 193 -17.55 -7.73 4.31
C GLN A 193 -16.92 -9.10 4.04
N PRO A 194 -17.62 -10.23 4.30
CA PRO A 194 -17.12 -11.53 3.87
C PRO A 194 -16.99 -11.51 2.34
N GLY A 195 -15.84 -11.96 1.84
CA GLY A 195 -15.50 -11.85 0.43
C GLY A 195 -16.58 -12.40 -0.49
N ALA A 196 -17.05 -11.58 -1.43
CA ALA A 196 -18.02 -11.99 -2.43
C ALA A 196 -17.37 -12.93 -3.45
N GLY A 197 -17.45 -14.24 -3.19
CA GLY A 197 -16.88 -15.31 -4.02
C GLY A 197 -15.45 -15.72 -3.58
N SER A 198 -15.06 -16.99 -3.71
CA SER A 198 -15.74 -18.13 -4.37
C SER A 198 -15.33 -19.47 -3.75
#